data_AF-A0A5T6EKT3-F1
#
_entry.id   AF-A0A5T6EKT3-F1
#
_cell.length_a   1.000
_cell.length_b   1.000
_cell.length_c   1.000
_cell.angle_alpha   90.00
_cell.angle_beta   90.00
_cell.angle_gamma   90.00
#
_symmetry.space_group_name_H-M   'P 1'
#
loop_
_entity.id
_entity.type
_entity.pdbx_description
1 polymer ?
#
loop_
_entity_poly.entity_id
_entity_poly.type
_entity_poly.pdbx_seq_one_letter_code
_entity_poly.pdbx_strand_id
1 'polypeptide(L)'
;MSKIDYQKLREIAEKTKIAGEAPVMPFDQRINALNDFMKHFSPDIALALLDERERNLQYIKSRDQENEDIALKVGKLRVELEETKSKLNEQREYYEGVIADGSKRIAELESGSQAQKLVEAIIVAIENEQERLFDEDYLMDSKECIDVIREEVKRWDDSRNAGIRIKGE
;
A
#
# COMPACT_ATOMS: atom_id res chain seq x y z
N MET A 1 5.41 -21.57 -48.62
CA MET A 1 6.09 -22.81 -48.19
C MET A 1 5.03 -23.80 -47.76
N SER A 2 5.05 -25.03 -48.27
CA SER A 2 4.19 -26.10 -47.73
C SER A 2 4.55 -26.28 -46.25
N LYS A 3 3.55 -26.34 -45.37
CA LYS A 3 3.76 -26.58 -43.94
C LYS A 3 4.39 -27.97 -43.78
N ILE A 4 5.55 -28.07 -43.13
CA ILE A 4 6.16 -29.36 -42.80
C ILE A 4 5.20 -30.09 -41.85
N ASP A 5 4.89 -31.33 -42.18
CA ASP A 5 4.15 -32.22 -41.28
C ASP A 5 5.14 -32.89 -40.32
N TYR A 6 5.37 -32.23 -39.18
CA TYR A 6 6.33 -32.70 -38.17
C TYR A 6 5.95 -34.05 -37.58
N GLN A 7 4.66 -34.34 -37.44
CA GLN A 7 4.20 -35.58 -36.85
C GLN A 7 4.45 -36.74 -37.82
N LYS A 8 4.08 -36.57 -39.09
CA LYS A 8 4.36 -37.56 -40.13
C LYS A 8 5.86 -37.77 -40.33
N LEU A 9 6.65 -36.70 -40.32
CA LEU A 9 8.10 -36.80 -40.45
C LEU A 9 8.73 -37.56 -39.27
N ARG A 10 8.25 -37.30 -38.05
CA ARG A 10 8.67 -38.00 -36.83
C ARG A 10 8.36 -39.50 -36.90
N GLU A 11 7.13 -39.85 -37.26
CA GLU A 11 6.69 -41.25 -37.39
C GLU A 11 7.52 -42.03 -38.42
N ILE A 12 7.77 -41.43 -39.59
CA ILE A 12 8.55 -42.07 -40.65
C ILE A 12 10.03 -42.18 -40.25
N ALA A 13 10.59 -41.16 -39.59
CA ALA A 13 11.95 -41.21 -39.07
C ALA A 13 12.12 -42.32 -38.02
N GLU A 14 11.16 -42.46 -37.11
CA GLU A 14 11.17 -43.49 -36.07
C GLU A 14 11.04 -44.91 -36.67
N LYS A 15 10.12 -45.12 -37.62
CA LYS A 15 9.99 -46.38 -38.35
C LYS A 15 11.27 -46.76 -39.10
N THR A 16 11.94 -45.77 -39.70
CA THR A 16 13.18 -45.98 -40.47
C THR A 16 14.37 -46.25 -39.58
N LYS A 17 14.43 -45.59 -38.41
CA LYS A 17 15.41 -45.88 -37.38
C LYS A 17 15.32 -47.33 -36.92
N ILE A 18 14.11 -47.81 -36.59
CA ILE A 18 13.86 -49.21 -36.24
C ILE A 18 14.29 -50.14 -37.37
N ALA A 19 13.97 -49.81 -38.62
CA ALA A 19 14.37 -50.61 -39.77
C ALA A 19 15.89 -50.69 -39.98
N GLY A 20 16.62 -49.62 -39.68
CA GLY A 20 18.09 -49.58 -39.72
C GLY A 20 18.75 -50.38 -38.58
N GLU A 21 18.21 -50.25 -37.37
CA GLU A 21 18.78 -50.79 -36.12
C GLU A 21 18.36 -52.23 -35.80
N ALA A 22 17.24 -52.71 -36.35
CA ALA A 22 16.75 -54.05 -36.05
C ALA A 22 17.73 -55.16 -36.52
N PRO A 23 18.09 -56.12 -35.66
CA PRO A 23 19.09 -57.15 -35.99
C PRO A 23 18.59 -58.17 -37.01
N VAL A 24 17.27 -58.45 -37.06
CA VAL A 24 16.65 -59.32 -38.06
C VAL A 24 15.38 -58.64 -38.57
N MET A 25 15.40 -58.19 -39.83
CA MET A 25 14.24 -57.63 -40.53
C MET A 25 14.27 -58.11 -41.99
N PRO A 26 13.12 -58.51 -42.57
CA PRO A 26 13.03 -58.83 -43.99
C PRO A 26 13.56 -57.68 -44.86
N PHE A 27 14.40 -58.00 -45.86
CA PHE A 27 15.06 -57.02 -46.72
C PHE A 27 14.06 -56.03 -47.35
N ASP A 28 12.93 -56.53 -47.85
CA ASP A 28 11.90 -55.70 -48.48
C ASP A 28 11.27 -54.69 -47.51
N GLN A 29 11.08 -55.07 -46.24
CA GLN A 29 10.55 -54.15 -45.23
C GLN A 29 11.54 -53.04 -44.90
N ARG A 30 12.83 -53.37 -44.85
CA ARG A 30 13.91 -52.39 -44.62
C ARG A 30 14.00 -51.39 -45.78
N ILE A 31 13.99 -51.88 -47.01
CA ILE A 31 14.03 -51.02 -48.22
C ILE A 31 12.79 -50.12 -48.30
N ASN A 32 11.60 -50.65 -48.01
CA ASN A 32 10.37 -49.86 -48.02
C ASN A 32 10.40 -48.72 -46.98
N ALA A 33 10.88 -49.00 -45.75
CA ALA A 33 11.00 -47.97 -44.72
C ALA A 33 12.01 -46.87 -45.12
N LEU A 34 13.19 -47.24 -45.65
CA LEU A 34 14.18 -46.27 -46.10
C LEU A 34 13.68 -45.42 -47.29
N ASN A 35 13.00 -46.05 -48.25
CA ASN A 35 12.41 -45.33 -49.39
C ASN A 35 11.28 -44.39 -48.95
N ASP A 36 10.42 -44.83 -48.03
CA ASP A 36 9.38 -43.98 -47.43
C ASP A 36 9.99 -42.75 -46.75
N PHE A 37 11.10 -42.90 -46.05
CA PHE A 37 11.84 -41.79 -45.44
C PHE A 37 12.41 -40.84 -46.48
N MET A 38 13.16 -41.33 -47.47
CA MET A 38 13.73 -40.46 -48.52
C MET A 38 12.66 -39.70 -49.32
N LYS A 39 11.46 -40.28 -49.46
CA LYS A 39 10.32 -39.60 -50.09
C LYS A 39 9.76 -38.45 -49.25
N HIS A 40 9.78 -38.57 -47.93
CA HIS A 40 9.19 -37.59 -47.01
C HIS A 40 10.21 -36.65 -46.36
N PHE A 41 11.50 -36.98 -46.41
CA PHE A 41 12.59 -36.17 -45.87
C PHE A 41 13.55 -35.79 -47.01
N SER A 42 13.12 -34.80 -47.80
CA SER A 42 13.93 -34.24 -48.88
C SER A 42 14.99 -33.25 -48.34
N PRO A 43 16.03 -32.93 -49.13
CA PRO A 43 16.97 -31.86 -48.80
C PRO A 43 16.29 -30.52 -48.46
N ASP A 44 15.20 -30.17 -49.15
CA ASP A 44 14.43 -28.95 -48.88
C ASP A 44 13.82 -28.96 -47.47
N ILE A 45 13.33 -30.11 -47.01
CA ILE A 45 12.79 -30.26 -45.65
C ILE A 45 13.91 -30.15 -44.62
N ALA A 46 15.07 -30.75 -44.88
CA ALA A 46 16.24 -30.63 -44.00
C ALA A 46 16.70 -29.17 -43.86
N LEU A 47 16.79 -28.42 -44.97
CA LEU A 47 17.14 -27.00 -44.97
C LEU A 47 16.09 -26.16 -44.22
N ALA A 48 14.81 -26.39 -44.48
CA ALA A 48 13.74 -25.65 -43.81
C ALA A 48 13.73 -25.85 -42.29
N LEU A 49 14.05 -27.06 -41.80
CA LEU A 49 14.19 -27.35 -40.37
C LEU A 49 15.43 -26.68 -39.76
N LEU A 50 16.53 -26.62 -40.49
CA LEU A 50 17.74 -25.91 -40.05
C LEU A 50 17.50 -24.40 -39.96
N ASP A 51 16.87 -23.80 -40.97
CA ASP A 51 16.51 -22.38 -41.00
C ASP A 51 15.53 -22.03 -39.86
N GLU A 52 14.53 -22.89 -39.62
CA GLU A 52 13.60 -22.73 -38.51
C GLU A 52 14.33 -22.81 -37.15
N ARG A 53 15.21 -23.79 -36.98
CA ARG A 53 16.00 -23.94 -35.76
C ARG A 53 16.87 -22.71 -35.51
N GLU A 54 17.53 -22.19 -36.54
CA GLU A 54 18.37 -20.99 -36.41
C GLU A 54 17.54 -19.75 -36.02
N ARG A 55 16.40 -19.52 -36.68
CA ARG A 55 15.48 -18.44 -36.30
C ARG A 55 14.98 -18.57 -34.87
N ASN A 56 14.62 -19.78 -34.44
CA ASN A 56 14.16 -20.03 -33.07
C ASN A 56 15.27 -19.76 -32.04
N LEU A 57 16.52 -20.12 -32.33
CA LEU A 57 17.66 -19.82 -31.45
C LEU A 57 17.91 -18.31 -31.35
N GLN A 58 17.83 -17.59 -32.46
CA GLN A 58 17.95 -16.13 -32.47
C GLN A 58 16.81 -15.47 -31.68
N TYR A 59 15.58 -15.96 -31.82
CA TYR A 59 14.43 -15.48 -31.06
C TYR A 59 14.61 -15.68 -29.55
N ILE A 60 15.05 -16.87 -29.12
CA ILE A 60 15.35 -17.15 -27.71
C ILE A 60 16.40 -16.17 -27.17
N LYS A 61 17.50 -15.98 -27.90
CA LYS A 61 18.55 -15.03 -27.50
C LYS A 61 18.03 -13.60 -27.34
N SER A 62 17.19 -13.14 -28.27
CA SER A 62 16.56 -11.81 -28.18
C SER A 62 15.62 -11.70 -26.99
N ARG A 63 14.87 -12.76 -26.68
CA ARG A 63 13.96 -12.81 -25.52
C ARG A 63 14.72 -12.84 -24.20
N ASP A 64 15.84 -13.55 -24.13
CA ASP A 64 16.68 -13.58 -22.95
C ASP A 64 17.25 -12.20 -22.64
N GLN A 65 17.72 -11.47 -23.67
CA GLN A 65 18.18 -10.10 -23.52
C GLN A 65 17.05 -9.16 -23.07
N GLU A 66 15.88 -9.24 -23.69
CA GLU A 66 14.72 -8.43 -23.30
C GLU A 66 14.30 -8.71 -21.84
N ASN A 67 14.31 -9.97 -21.44
CA ASN A 67 13.98 -10.37 -20.07
C ASN A 67 15.01 -9.85 -19.06
N GLU A 68 16.29 -9.82 -19.41
CA GLU A 68 17.35 -9.25 -18.58
C GLU A 68 17.14 -7.73 -18.41
N ASP A 69 16.87 -7.01 -19.50
CA ASP A 69 16.59 -5.57 -19.46
C ASP A 69 15.34 -5.26 -18.62
N ILE A 70 14.28 -6.07 -18.75
CA ILE A 70 13.08 -5.97 -17.92
C ILE A 70 13.41 -6.21 -16.45
N ALA A 71 14.20 -7.24 -16.13
CA ALA A 71 14.59 -7.55 -14.77
C ALA A 71 15.38 -6.40 -14.13
N LEU A 72 16.30 -5.79 -14.88
CA LEU A 72 17.06 -4.61 -14.43
C LEU A 72 16.14 -3.41 -14.18
N LYS A 73 15.20 -3.14 -15.09
CA LYS A 73 14.24 -2.03 -14.95
C LYS A 73 13.30 -2.22 -13.77
N VAL A 74 12.77 -3.43 -13.59
CA VAL A 74 11.92 -3.79 -12.45
C VAL A 74 12.71 -3.67 -11.14
N GLY A 75 13.98 -4.07 -11.15
CA GLY A 75 14.88 -3.89 -10.00
C GLY A 75 15.00 -2.43 -9.58
N LYS A 76 15.27 -1.52 -10.52
CA LYS A 76 15.35 -0.07 -10.27
C LYS A 76 14.04 0.49 -9.71
N LEU A 77 12.91 0.17 -10.35
CA LEU A 77 11.59 0.65 -9.92
C LEU A 77 11.23 0.17 -8.51
N ARG A 78 11.67 -1.04 -8.11
CA ARG A 78 11.45 -1.55 -6.75
C ARG A 78 12.21 -0.73 -5.71
N VAL A 79 13.45 -0.35 -6.01
CA VAL A 79 14.26 0.50 -5.12
C VAL A 79 13.63 1.89 -4.99
N GLU A 80 13.31 2.53 -6.11
CA GLU A 80 12.64 3.85 -6.13
C GLU A 80 11.29 3.83 -5.38
N LEU A 81 10.53 2.75 -5.53
CA LEU A 81 9.27 2.56 -4.80
C LEU A 81 9.49 2.44 -3.29
N GLU A 82 10.54 1.75 -2.86
CA GLU A 82 10.83 1.60 -1.43
C GLU A 82 11.30 2.93 -0.82
N GLU A 83 12.16 3.67 -1.52
CA GLU A 83 12.60 4.99 -1.09
C GLU A 83 11.44 5.98 -0.97
N THR A 84 10.51 5.98 -1.93
CA THR A 84 9.33 6.86 -1.89
C THR A 84 8.37 6.48 -0.77
N LYS A 85 8.18 5.18 -0.49
CA LYS A 85 7.41 4.71 0.67
C LYS A 85 8.04 5.12 1.99
N SER A 86 9.37 5.01 2.14
CA SER A 86 10.07 5.45 3.35
C SER A 86 9.81 6.92 3.62
N LYS A 87 10.00 7.78 2.61
CA LYS A 87 9.75 9.23 2.71
C LYS A 87 8.29 9.54 3.07
N LEU A 88 7.34 8.80 2.51
CA LEU A 88 5.92 8.97 2.85
C LEU A 88 5.65 8.59 4.32
N ASN A 89 6.27 7.53 4.82
CA ASN A 89 6.13 7.12 6.22
C ASN A 89 6.74 8.17 7.17
N GLU A 90 7.93 8.68 6.86
CA GLU A 90 8.56 9.77 7.64
C GLU A 90 7.68 11.02 7.69
N GLN A 91 7.07 11.41 6.56
CA GLN A 91 6.12 12.53 6.53
C GLN A 91 4.88 12.25 7.39
N ARG A 92 4.34 11.03 7.33
CA ARG A 92 3.19 10.63 8.14
C ARG A 92 3.50 10.74 9.63
N GLU A 93 4.63 10.20 10.07
CA GLU A 93 5.07 10.27 11.47
C GLU A 93 5.24 11.73 11.93
N TYR A 94 5.82 12.59 11.09
CA TYR A 94 5.92 14.02 11.37
C TYR A 94 4.55 14.67 11.60
N TYR A 95 3.59 14.47 10.67
CA TYR A 95 2.27 15.08 10.80
C TYR A 95 1.47 14.50 11.98
N GLU A 96 1.59 13.21 12.26
CA GLU A 96 1.01 12.60 13.46
C GLU A 96 1.54 13.25 14.74
N GLY A 97 2.85 13.53 14.80
CA GLY A 97 3.46 14.27 15.92
C GLY A 97 2.91 15.69 16.08
N VAL A 98 2.84 16.45 14.97
CA VAL A 98 2.28 17.83 14.98
C VAL A 98 0.82 17.83 15.41
N ILE A 99 0.02 16.89 14.92
CA ILE A 99 -1.39 16.77 15.28
C ILE A 99 -1.54 16.39 16.75
N ALA A 100 -0.73 15.46 17.25
CA ALA A 100 -0.75 15.05 18.65
C ALA A 100 -0.41 16.22 19.59
N ASP A 101 0.66 16.97 19.28
CA ASP A 101 1.04 18.15 20.07
C ASP A 101 -0.04 19.23 20.02
N GLY A 102 -0.56 19.53 18.82
CA GLY A 102 -1.68 20.47 18.65
C GLY A 102 -2.93 20.06 19.43
N SER A 103 -3.29 18.77 19.40
CA SER A 103 -4.45 18.24 20.13
C SER A 103 -4.25 18.36 21.64
N LYS A 104 -3.04 18.08 22.14
CA LYS A 104 -2.70 18.28 23.55
C LYS A 104 -2.84 19.75 23.95
N ARG A 105 -2.33 20.67 23.13
CA ARG A 105 -2.42 22.10 23.41
C ARG A 105 -3.86 22.60 23.42
N ILE A 106 -4.71 22.11 22.52
CA ILE A 106 -6.15 22.42 22.51
C ILE A 106 -6.80 21.93 23.80
N ALA A 107 -6.56 20.69 24.22
CA ALA A 107 -7.11 20.15 25.46
C ALA A 107 -6.67 20.95 26.71
N GLU A 108 -5.41 21.41 26.75
CA GLU A 108 -4.91 22.31 27.81
C GLU A 108 -5.63 23.67 27.81
N LEU A 109 -5.91 24.24 26.64
CA LEU A 109 -6.63 25.51 26.50
C LEU A 109 -8.11 25.37 26.85
N GLU A 110 -8.75 24.25 26.50
CA GLU A 110 -10.14 23.95 26.80
C GLU A 110 -10.34 23.73 28.31
N SER A 111 -9.55 22.84 28.93
CA SER A 111 -9.58 22.60 30.39
C SER A 111 -9.15 23.84 31.19
N GLY A 112 -8.22 24.62 30.65
CA GLY A 112 -7.78 25.88 31.22
C GLY A 112 -8.73 27.04 30.96
N SER A 113 -9.81 26.83 30.21
CA SER A 113 -10.62 27.92 29.66
C SER A 113 -11.22 28.77 30.79
N GLN A 114 -11.06 30.07 30.61
CA GLN A 114 -11.42 31.05 31.61
C GLN A 114 -12.95 31.10 31.85
N ALA A 115 -13.73 30.75 30.82
CA ALA A 115 -15.18 30.59 30.90
C ALA A 115 -15.59 29.40 31.75
N GLN A 116 -14.93 28.24 31.62
CA GLN A 116 -15.27 27.04 32.40
C GLN A 116 -14.98 27.24 33.89
N LYS A 117 -13.86 27.88 34.22
CA LYS A 117 -13.53 28.29 35.59
C LYS A 117 -14.56 29.24 36.20
N LEU A 118 -15.08 30.19 35.42
CA LEU A 118 -16.13 31.10 35.87
C LEU A 118 -17.43 30.34 36.14
N VAL A 119 -17.84 29.44 35.25
CA VAL A 119 -19.04 28.62 35.43
C VAL A 119 -18.93 27.75 36.70
N GLU A 120 -17.79 27.09 36.92
CA GLU A 120 -17.55 26.31 38.14
C GLU A 120 -17.60 27.18 39.41
N ALA A 121 -16.96 28.35 39.40
CA ALA A 121 -17.00 29.28 40.53
C ALA A 121 -18.43 29.75 40.85
N ILE A 122 -19.23 30.06 39.82
CA ILE A 122 -20.64 30.43 39.98
C ILE A 122 -21.45 29.28 40.58
N ILE A 123 -21.27 28.04 40.09
CA ILE A 123 -21.97 26.86 40.63
C ILE A 123 -21.66 26.70 42.11
N VAL A 124 -20.37 26.71 42.48
CA VAL A 124 -19.95 26.57 43.88
C VAL A 124 -20.49 27.72 44.76
N ALA A 125 -20.50 28.95 44.26
CA ALA A 125 -21.05 30.08 45.01
C ALA A 125 -22.56 29.95 45.24
N ILE A 126 -23.30 29.46 44.24
CA ILE A 126 -24.74 29.17 44.38
C ILE A 126 -24.97 28.04 45.38
N GLU A 127 -24.21 26.93 45.28
CA GLU A 127 -24.33 25.79 46.20
C GLU A 127 -24.06 26.22 47.65
N ASN A 128 -23.01 27.00 47.89
CA ASN A 128 -22.68 27.52 49.22
C ASN A 128 -23.78 28.44 49.77
N GLU A 129 -24.35 29.31 48.94
CA GLU A 129 -25.43 30.21 49.37
C GLU A 129 -26.74 29.44 49.61
N GLN A 130 -27.03 28.40 48.81
CA GLN A 130 -28.14 27.49 49.06
C GLN A 130 -27.98 26.74 50.38
N GLU A 131 -26.79 26.25 50.70
CA GLU A 131 -26.50 25.60 51.99
C GLU A 131 -26.66 26.58 53.16
N ARG A 132 -26.12 27.80 53.02
CA ARG A 132 -26.27 28.88 54.03
C ARG A 132 -27.74 29.21 54.31
N LEU A 133 -28.54 29.34 53.26
CA LEU A 133 -29.97 29.67 53.40
C LEU A 133 -30.79 28.47 53.90
N PHE A 134 -30.41 27.25 53.54
CA PHE A 134 -31.04 26.03 54.05
C PHE A 134 -30.90 25.91 55.58
N ASP A 135 -29.75 26.27 56.13
CA ASP A 135 -29.53 26.35 57.58
C ASP A 135 -30.42 27.41 58.27
N GLU A 136 -30.94 28.38 57.51
CA GLU A 136 -31.81 29.46 57.98
C GLU A 136 -33.31 29.17 57.76
N ASP A 137 -33.69 27.95 57.35
CA ASP A 137 -35.06 27.55 56.95
C ASP A 137 -35.63 28.46 55.84
N TYR A 138 -34.72 29.00 55.02
CA TYR A 138 -34.99 29.95 53.95
C TYR A 138 -34.69 29.32 52.58
N LEU A 139 -35.58 29.54 51.62
CA LEU A 139 -35.39 29.04 50.25
C LEU A 139 -34.85 30.16 49.37
N MET A 140 -33.72 29.89 48.72
CA MET A 140 -33.10 30.82 47.79
C MET A 140 -34.06 31.18 46.65
N ASP A 141 -34.28 32.48 46.43
CA ASP A 141 -35.12 32.96 45.34
C ASP A 141 -34.34 33.28 44.06
N SER A 142 -35.06 33.53 42.96
CA SER A 142 -34.42 33.83 41.67
C SER A 142 -33.61 35.12 41.66
N LYS A 143 -33.92 36.09 42.54
CA LYS A 143 -33.22 37.37 42.63
C LYS A 143 -31.90 37.18 43.36
N GLU A 144 -31.89 36.42 44.44
CA GLU A 144 -30.67 36.04 45.16
C GLU A 144 -29.72 35.25 44.28
N CYS A 145 -30.24 34.31 43.47
CA CYS A 145 -29.44 33.57 42.49
C CYS A 145 -28.75 34.52 41.48
N ILE A 146 -29.49 35.48 40.96
CA ILE A 146 -28.96 36.50 40.03
C ILE A 146 -27.89 37.37 40.72
N ASP A 147 -28.08 37.72 41.98
CA ASP A 147 -27.14 38.57 42.72
C ASP A 147 -25.82 37.83 43.00
N VAL A 148 -25.87 36.54 43.39
CA VAL A 148 -24.68 35.67 43.50
C VAL A 148 -23.95 35.56 42.17
N ILE A 149 -24.66 35.31 41.06
CA ILE A 149 -24.07 35.26 39.72
C ILE A 149 -23.36 36.57 39.37
N ARG A 150 -24.01 37.72 39.61
CA ARG A 150 -23.42 39.03 39.32
C ARG A 150 -22.19 39.32 40.16
N GLU A 151 -22.22 38.96 41.45
CA GLU A 151 -21.06 39.12 42.33
C GLU A 151 -19.87 38.28 41.86
N GLU A 152 -20.09 37.02 41.51
CA GLU A 152 -19.01 36.15 41.05
C GLU A 152 -18.46 36.56 39.68
N VAL A 153 -19.33 36.99 38.75
CA VAL A 153 -18.88 37.58 37.47
C VAL A 153 -18.01 38.81 37.72
N LYS A 154 -18.41 39.69 38.65
CA LYS A 154 -17.64 40.89 39.01
C LYS A 154 -16.29 40.53 39.65
N ARG A 155 -16.27 39.61 40.63
CA ARG A 155 -15.03 39.13 41.28
C ARG A 155 -14.07 38.54 40.25
N TRP A 156 -14.60 37.81 39.29
CA TRP A 156 -13.82 37.22 38.20
C TRP A 156 -13.22 38.28 37.27
N ASP A 157 -14.00 39.27 36.84
CA ASP A 157 -13.51 40.38 36.01
C ASP A 157 -12.44 41.21 36.73
N ASP A 158 -12.64 41.48 38.02
CA ASP A 158 -11.68 42.21 38.86
C ASP A 158 -10.36 41.44 39.01
N SER A 159 -10.42 40.13 39.25
CA SER A 159 -9.25 39.24 39.32
C SER A 159 -8.49 39.18 38.00
N ARG A 160 -9.20 39.11 36.87
CA ARG A 160 -8.60 39.12 35.52
C ARG A 160 -7.91 40.46 35.23
N ASN A 161 -8.53 41.57 35.57
CA ASN A 161 -7.96 42.91 35.40
C ASN A 161 -6.71 43.13 36.27
N ALA A 162 -6.68 42.56 37.48
CA ALA A 162 -5.51 42.60 38.35
C ALA A 162 -4.35 41.74 37.80
N GLY A 163 -4.64 40.54 37.30
CA GLY A 163 -3.63 39.63 36.73
C GLY A 163 -2.99 40.12 35.41
N ILE A 164 -3.73 40.87 34.59
CA ILE A 164 -3.21 41.49 33.35
C ILE A 164 -2.19 42.60 33.66
N ARG A 165 -2.40 43.37 34.72
CA ARG A 165 -1.47 44.44 35.15
C ARG A 165 -0.10 43.92 35.60
N ILE A 166 -0.03 42.70 36.13
CA ILE A 166 1.20 42.13 36.72
C ILE A 166 2.12 41.49 35.66
N LYS A 167 1.60 41.09 34.49
CA LYS A 167 2.41 40.48 33.41
C LYS A 167 2.95 41.48 32.37
N GLY A 168 2.69 42.78 32.54
CA GLY A 168 3.01 43.84 31.58
C GLY A 168 4.12 44.81 31.98
N GLU A 169 4.82 44.57 33.10
CA GLU A 169 5.99 45.34 33.56
C GLU A 169 7.28 44.51 33.48
#